data_AF-A0A367Z3S1-F1
#
_entry.id   AF-A0A367Z3S1-F1
#
_cell.length_a   1.000
_cell.length_b   1.000
_cell.length_c   1.000
_cell.angle_alpha   90.00
_cell.angle_beta   90.00
_cell.angle_gamma   90.00
#
_symmetry.space_group_name_H-M   'P 1'
#
loop_
_entity.id
_entity.type
_entity.pdbx_description
1 polymer ?
#
loop_
_entity_poly.entity_id
_entity_poly.type
_entity_poly.pdbx_seq_one_letter_code
_entity_poly.pdbx_strand_id
1 'polypeptide(L)'
;MTVNKASERQAIPIDPIDPAVENALGSPSGFYSQLARIKKMTPTQRKKAERDRQRNRITIDLSKDIEDILDMFSESESVPKSQLTVFLILLGLQSLEEKGSGSISWAKQPSRGLRYLYELPLPDLPPKLAVKLEDFRRRKK
;
A
#
# COMPACT_ATOMS: atom_id res chain seq x y z
N MET A 1 -49.28 -8.43 16.47
CA MET A 1 -48.09 -8.80 15.69
C MET A 1 -48.27 -8.28 14.27
N THR A 2 -47.53 -7.25 13.88
CA THR A 2 -47.57 -6.69 12.53
C THR A 2 -46.12 -6.45 12.12
N VAL A 3 -45.71 -7.11 11.04
CA VAL A 3 -44.33 -7.25 10.59
C VAL A 3 -43.92 -6.02 9.77
N ASN A 4 -42.75 -5.48 10.10
CA ASN A 4 -42.10 -4.34 9.46
C ASN A 4 -41.91 -4.56 7.95
N LYS A 5 -42.31 -3.56 7.15
CA LYS A 5 -42.12 -3.52 5.70
C LYS A 5 -40.73 -2.96 5.40
N ALA A 6 -39.78 -3.83 5.07
CA ALA A 6 -38.44 -3.44 4.64
C ALA A 6 -38.49 -2.76 3.26
N SER A 7 -37.89 -1.58 3.17
CA SER A 7 -37.69 -0.81 1.94
C SER A 7 -36.79 -1.58 0.97
N GLU A 8 -37.35 -2.11 -0.12
CA GLU A 8 -36.59 -2.61 -1.26
C GLU A 8 -35.81 -1.46 -1.91
N ARG A 9 -34.49 -1.46 -1.74
CA ARG A 9 -33.59 -0.61 -2.54
C ARG A 9 -33.45 -1.25 -3.91
N GLN A 10 -34.06 -0.66 -4.93
CA GLN A 10 -33.88 -1.07 -6.32
C GLN A 10 -32.38 -1.01 -6.69
N ALA A 11 -31.85 -2.10 -7.23
CA ALA A 11 -30.51 -2.14 -7.76
C ALA A 11 -30.45 -1.27 -9.03
N ILE A 12 -29.52 -0.31 -9.06
CA ILE A 12 -29.24 0.49 -10.26
C ILE A 12 -28.66 -0.47 -11.31
N PRO A 13 -29.31 -0.64 -12.49
CA PRO A 13 -28.72 -1.43 -13.55
C PRO A 13 -27.45 -0.72 -14.04
N ILE A 14 -26.31 -1.36 -13.88
CA ILE A 14 -25.06 -0.90 -14.47
C ILE A 14 -25.07 -1.44 -15.90
N ASP A 15 -25.47 -0.62 -16.85
CA ASP A 15 -25.41 -0.99 -18.26
C ASP A 15 -23.98 -1.41 -18.65
N PRO A 16 -23.82 -2.43 -19.51
CA PRO A 16 -22.51 -2.80 -20.01
C PRO A 16 -21.93 -1.63 -20.81
N ILE A 17 -20.84 -1.07 -20.31
CA ILE A 17 -20.12 0.05 -20.94
C ILE A 17 -19.74 -0.35 -22.37
N ASP A 18 -20.09 0.53 -23.32
CA ASP A 18 -19.83 0.34 -24.74
C ASP A 18 -18.31 0.16 -25.02
N PRO A 19 -17.89 -0.85 -25.80
CA PRO A 19 -16.48 -1.11 -26.12
C PRO A 19 -15.76 0.08 -26.77
N ALA A 20 -16.48 0.98 -27.45
CA ALA A 20 -15.90 2.20 -28.02
C ALA A 20 -15.53 3.23 -26.95
N VAL A 21 -16.27 3.26 -25.83
CA VAL A 21 -16.00 4.15 -24.68
C VAL A 21 -14.84 3.62 -23.84
N GLU A 22 -14.71 2.29 -23.71
CA GLU A 22 -13.55 1.65 -23.06
C GLU A 22 -12.22 1.97 -23.77
N ASN A 23 -12.22 2.02 -25.10
CA ASN A 23 -11.03 2.37 -25.88
C ASN A 23 -10.72 3.88 -25.86
N ALA A 24 -11.75 4.74 -25.77
CA ALA A 24 -11.58 6.19 -25.70
C ALA A 24 -11.03 6.68 -24.34
N LEU A 25 -11.30 5.95 -23.25
CA LEU A 25 -10.81 6.25 -21.90
C LEU A 25 -9.34 5.84 -21.66
N GLY A 26 -8.69 5.24 -22.66
CA GLY A 26 -7.35 4.68 -22.54
C GLY A 26 -7.34 3.42 -21.67
N SER A 27 -6.35 2.55 -21.88
CA SER A 27 -6.13 1.37 -21.03
C SER A 27 -6.19 1.79 -19.55
N PRO A 28 -7.10 1.21 -18.73
CA PRO A 28 -7.24 1.63 -17.35
C PRO A 28 -6.00 1.22 -16.56
N SER A 29 -5.01 2.09 -16.47
CA SER A 29 -3.89 1.90 -15.56
C SER A 29 -4.41 1.99 -14.12
N GLY A 30 -4.05 1.01 -13.28
CA GLY A 30 -4.42 0.98 -11.86
C GLY A 30 -5.65 0.12 -11.49
N PHE A 31 -6.46 0.61 -10.54
CA PHE A 31 -7.52 -0.14 -9.84
C PHE A 31 -8.57 -0.76 -10.79
N TYR A 32 -8.91 -0.07 -11.87
CA TYR A 32 -9.93 -0.52 -12.84
C TYR A 32 -9.47 -1.72 -13.68
N SER A 33 -8.20 -1.83 -14.07
CA SER A 33 -7.70 -3.04 -14.74
C SER A 33 -7.60 -4.24 -13.80
N GLN A 34 -7.29 -4.02 -12.52
CA GLN A 34 -7.37 -5.08 -11.51
C GLN A 34 -8.81 -5.59 -11.35
N LEU A 35 -9.79 -4.68 -11.26
CA LEU A 35 -11.21 -5.05 -11.19
C LEU A 35 -11.70 -5.81 -12.43
N ALA A 36 -11.30 -5.38 -13.62
CA ALA A 36 -11.62 -6.07 -14.87
C ALA A 36 -11.02 -7.49 -14.91
N ARG A 37 -9.79 -7.67 -14.42
CA ARG A 37 -9.13 -8.99 -14.33
C ARG A 37 -9.81 -9.91 -13.32
N ILE A 38 -10.28 -9.36 -12.19
CA ILE A 38 -11.02 -10.13 -11.16
C ILE A 38 -12.41 -10.55 -11.65
N LYS A 39 -13.10 -9.69 -12.42
CA LYS A 39 -14.40 -10.03 -13.02
C LYS A 39 -14.32 -11.23 -13.98
N LYS A 40 -13.21 -11.36 -14.73
CA LYS A 40 -12.97 -12.46 -15.68
C LYS A 40 -12.55 -13.79 -15.02
N MET A 41 -12.30 -13.83 -13.71
CA MET A 41 -11.92 -15.07 -13.00
C MET A 41 -13.13 -15.94 -12.65
N THR A 42 -12.99 -17.26 -12.82
CA THR A 42 -13.97 -18.24 -12.33
C THR A 42 -14.01 -18.27 -10.79
N PRO A 43 -15.09 -18.77 -10.15
CA PRO A 43 -15.18 -18.83 -8.68
C PRO A 43 -14.02 -19.58 -8.01
N THR A 44 -13.55 -20.67 -8.63
CA THR A 44 -12.39 -21.45 -8.17
C THR A 44 -11.08 -20.67 -8.30
N GLN A 45 -10.89 -19.92 -9.38
CA GLN A 45 -9.74 -19.04 -9.57
C GLN A 45 -9.73 -17.88 -8.55
N ARG A 46 -10.89 -17.28 -8.25
CA ARG A 46 -10.99 -16.24 -7.21
C ARG A 46 -10.60 -16.76 -5.84
N LYS A 47 -11.08 -17.95 -5.45
CA LYS A 47 -10.74 -18.58 -4.17
C LYS A 47 -9.26 -18.92 -4.06
N LYS A 48 -8.65 -19.37 -5.16
CA LYS A 48 -7.20 -19.61 -5.22
C LYS A 48 -6.41 -18.30 -5.11
N ALA A 49 -6.77 -17.27 -5.88
CA ALA A 49 -6.12 -15.97 -5.84
C ALA A 49 -6.21 -15.30 -4.46
N GLU A 50 -7.32 -15.46 -3.75
CA GLU A 50 -7.48 -14.96 -2.39
C GLU A 50 -6.59 -15.71 -1.40
N ARG A 51 -6.55 -17.05 -1.49
CA ARG A 51 -5.63 -17.87 -0.67
C ARG A 51 -4.17 -17.52 -0.93
N ASP A 52 -3.80 -17.30 -2.19
CA ASP A 52 -2.44 -16.92 -2.59
C ASP A 52 -2.12 -15.49 -2.09
N ARG A 53 -3.06 -14.54 -2.16
CA ARG A 53 -2.92 -13.20 -1.57
C ARG A 53 -2.70 -13.25 -0.06
N GLN A 54 -3.47 -14.07 0.65
CA GLN A 54 -3.35 -14.22 2.09
C GLN A 54 -2.02 -14.89 2.47
N ARG A 55 -1.59 -15.91 1.72
CA ARG A 55 -0.30 -16.59 1.94
C ARG A 55 0.90 -15.69 1.66
N ASN A 56 0.79 -14.82 0.65
CA ASN A 56 1.84 -13.89 0.26
C ASN A 56 1.77 -12.55 1.03
N ARG A 57 0.85 -12.43 2.00
CA ARG A 57 0.73 -11.23 2.83
C ARG A 57 1.90 -11.19 3.82
N ILE A 58 3.00 -10.60 3.39
CA ILE A 58 4.09 -10.23 4.27
C ILE A 58 3.62 -8.98 5.03
N THR A 59 3.45 -9.12 6.34
CA THR A 59 3.26 -7.96 7.22
C THR A 59 4.64 -7.47 7.61
N ILE A 60 4.96 -6.23 7.26
CA ILE A 60 6.20 -5.59 7.65
C ILE A 60 5.89 -4.82 8.92
N ASP A 61 6.51 -5.20 10.02
CA ASP A 61 6.40 -4.47 11.28
C ASP A 61 7.19 -3.16 11.14
N LEU A 62 6.48 -2.04 11.23
CA LEU A 62 7.07 -0.69 11.19
C LEU A 62 7.20 -0.17 12.62
N SER A 63 8.25 0.63 12.88
CA SER A 63 8.32 1.36 14.14
C SER A 63 7.22 2.42 14.19
N LYS A 64 6.78 2.76 15.41
CA LYS A 64 5.70 3.74 15.61
C LYS A 64 6.00 5.09 14.96
N ASP A 65 7.26 5.50 14.98
CA ASP A 65 7.70 6.74 14.34
C ASP A 65 7.48 6.71 12.81
N ILE A 66 7.82 5.61 12.16
CA ILE A 66 7.62 5.45 10.71
C ILE A 66 6.13 5.40 10.36
N GLU A 67 5.31 4.73 11.18
CA GLU A 67 3.86 4.74 10.98
C GLU A 67 3.26 6.15 11.06
N ASP A 68 3.67 6.93 12.06
CA ASP A 68 3.18 8.30 12.25
C ASP A 68 3.67 9.23 11.12
N ILE A 69 4.89 9.03 10.62
CA ILE A 69 5.41 9.74 9.45
C ILE A 69 4.57 9.39 8.20
N LEU A 70 4.26 8.12 8.00
CA LEU A 70 3.43 7.68 6.88
C LEU A 70 2.01 8.23 6.99
N ASP A 71 1.43 8.29 8.19
CA ASP A 71 0.14 8.94 8.44
C ASP A 71 0.22 10.44 8.09
N MET A 72 1.24 11.15 8.59
CA MET A 72 1.44 12.58 8.33
C MET A 72 1.51 12.89 6.83
N PHE A 73 2.29 12.12 6.06
CA PHE A 73 2.40 12.31 4.61
C PHE A 73 1.16 11.80 3.84
N SER A 74 0.50 10.76 4.33
CA SER A 74 -0.76 10.28 3.77
C SER A 74 -1.85 11.35 3.86
N GLU A 75 -1.92 12.05 4.99
CA GLU A 75 -2.83 13.17 5.20
C GLU A 75 -2.45 14.39 4.35
N SER A 76 -1.16 14.75 4.26
CA SER A 76 -0.74 15.92 3.49
C SER A 76 -0.95 15.75 1.99
N GLU A 77 -0.66 14.57 1.45
CA GLU A 77 -0.78 14.26 0.02
C GLU A 77 -2.18 13.76 -0.37
N SER A 78 -3.07 13.53 0.61
CA SER A 78 -4.40 12.93 0.39
C SER A 78 -4.35 11.58 -0.33
N VAL A 79 -3.32 10.78 -0.06
CA VAL A 79 -3.09 9.45 -0.66
C VAL A 79 -3.23 8.38 0.42
N PRO A 80 -3.85 7.21 0.15
CA PRO A 80 -3.91 6.14 1.13
C PRO A 80 -2.52 5.68 1.60
N LYS A 81 -2.33 5.54 2.92
CA LYS A 81 -1.06 5.10 3.52
C LYS A 81 -0.44 3.89 2.83
N SER A 82 -1.25 2.87 2.52
CA SER A 82 -0.75 1.66 1.85
C SER A 82 -0.17 1.92 0.45
N GLN A 83 -0.77 2.83 -0.32
CA GLN A 83 -0.27 3.20 -1.64
C GLN A 83 1.02 4.03 -1.52
N LEU A 84 1.06 4.97 -0.58
CA LEU A 84 2.25 5.75 -0.27
C LEU A 84 3.41 4.84 0.15
N THR A 85 3.18 3.87 1.04
CA THR A 85 4.20 2.91 1.47
C THR A 85 4.74 2.10 0.30
N VAL A 86 3.86 1.57 -0.57
CA VAL A 86 4.29 0.81 -1.76
C VAL A 86 5.12 1.68 -2.70
N PHE A 87 4.70 2.93 -2.93
CA PHE A 87 5.43 3.87 -3.77
C PHE A 87 6.84 4.15 -3.22
N LEU A 88 6.97 4.42 -1.92
CA LEU A 88 8.27 4.67 -1.28
C LEU A 88 9.19 3.44 -1.33
N ILE A 89 8.63 2.24 -1.14
CA ILE A 89 9.40 0.98 -1.30
C ILE A 89 9.92 0.85 -2.73
N LEU A 90 9.08 1.10 -3.74
CA LEU A 90 9.48 1.03 -5.14
C LEU A 90 10.61 2.01 -5.47
N LEU A 91 10.52 3.25 -4.97
CA LEU A 91 11.60 4.23 -5.12
C LEU A 91 12.91 3.77 -4.48
N GLY A 92 12.84 3.19 -3.27
CA GLY A 92 14.01 2.63 -2.60
C GLY A 92 14.64 1.46 -3.38
N LEU A 93 13.81 0.57 -3.93
CA LEU A 93 14.26 -0.55 -4.76
C LEU A 93 14.92 -0.08 -6.06
N GLN A 94 14.34 0.92 -6.72
CA GLN A 94 14.93 1.50 -7.92
C GLN A 94 16.29 2.16 -7.61
N SER A 95 16.38 2.90 -6.50
CA SER A 95 17.65 3.50 -6.07
C SER A 95 18.73 2.47 -5.74
N LEU A 96 18.34 1.28 -5.28
CA LEU A 96 19.24 0.15 -5.03
C LEU A 96 19.76 -0.46 -6.34
N GLU A 97 18.87 -0.65 -7.31
CA GLU A 97 19.19 -1.22 -8.62
C GLU A 97 20.18 -0.33 -9.40
N GLU A 98 19.94 0.98 -9.42
CA GLU A 98 20.76 1.96 -10.12
C GLU A 98 22.13 2.20 -9.46
N LYS A 99 22.45 1.51 -8.35
CA LYS A 99 23.66 1.73 -7.51
C LYS A 99 23.86 3.19 -7.09
N GLY A 100 22.77 3.97 -6.99
CA GLY A 100 22.79 5.36 -6.53
C GLY A 100 22.97 5.48 -5.02
N SER A 101 22.41 6.53 -4.43
CA SER A 101 22.41 6.81 -2.97
C SER A 101 21.83 5.70 -2.08
N GLY A 102 21.20 4.68 -2.67
CA GLY A 102 20.57 3.54 -1.99
C GLY A 102 21.50 2.36 -1.69
N SER A 103 22.80 2.43 -1.99
CA SER A 103 23.69 1.29 -1.71
C SER A 103 23.68 0.89 -0.23
N ILE A 104 23.27 -0.35 0.06
CA ILE A 104 23.35 -0.98 1.39
C ILE A 104 24.71 -1.64 1.65
N SER A 105 25.73 -1.37 0.83
CA SER A 105 27.06 -1.97 0.97
C SER A 105 27.67 -1.75 2.35
N TRP A 106 27.43 -0.59 2.95
CA TRP A 106 27.86 -0.25 4.31
C TRP A 106 27.21 -1.13 5.39
N ALA A 107 26.02 -1.67 5.12
CA ALA A 107 25.28 -2.55 6.03
C ALA A 107 25.64 -4.04 5.87
N LYS A 108 26.51 -4.37 4.91
CA LYS A 108 27.05 -5.74 4.75
C LYS A 108 28.18 -6.05 5.72
N GLN A 109 28.45 -5.18 6.70
CA GLN A 109 29.38 -5.50 7.78
C GLN A 109 28.75 -6.54 8.72
N PRO A 110 29.47 -7.59 9.12
CA PRO A 110 28.92 -8.60 10.03
C PRO A 110 28.44 -7.94 11.32
N SER A 111 27.14 -8.04 11.59
CA SER A 111 26.55 -7.63 12.85
C SER A 111 26.39 -8.85 13.75
N ARG A 112 26.51 -8.68 15.07
CA ARG A 112 26.33 -9.77 16.04
C ARG A 112 24.87 -9.99 16.42
N GLY A 113 23.97 -9.93 15.45
CA GLY A 113 22.55 -10.19 15.66
C GLY A 113 22.29 -11.63 16.04
N LEU A 114 21.35 -11.88 16.96
CA LEU A 114 20.91 -13.24 17.32
C LEU A 114 20.17 -13.95 16.17
N ARG A 115 19.55 -13.18 15.26
CA ARG A 115 18.71 -13.71 14.17
C ARG A 115 19.33 -13.59 12.79
N TYR A 116 20.17 -12.59 12.55
CA TYR A 116 20.69 -12.27 11.22
C TYR A 116 22.20 -12.11 11.25
N LEU A 117 22.87 -12.63 10.22
CA LEU A 117 24.32 -12.50 10.04
C LEU A 117 24.74 -11.05 9.73
N TYR A 118 23.82 -10.29 9.12
CA TYR A 118 23.96 -8.88 8.79
C TYR A 118 22.68 -8.14 9.19
N GLU A 119 22.80 -7.16 10.07
CA GLU A 119 21.75 -6.27 10.51
C GLU A 119 22.00 -4.91 9.86
N LEU A 120 20.93 -4.33 9.34
CA LEU A 120 20.93 -2.98 8.80
C LEU A 120 20.55 -2.03 9.94
N PRO A 121 21.51 -1.29 10.56
CA PRO A 121 21.13 -0.29 11.53
C PRO A 121 20.44 0.84 10.79
N LEU A 122 19.17 1.09 11.14
CA LEU A 122 18.42 2.19 10.55
C LEU A 122 18.97 3.52 11.09
N PRO A 123 19.19 4.52 10.22
CA PRO A 123 19.63 5.84 10.68
C PRO A 123 18.52 6.50 11.51
N ASP A 124 18.93 7.37 12.44
CA ASP A 124 18.00 8.22 13.17
C ASP A 124 17.20 9.12 12.22
N LEU A 125 16.02 9.52 12.68
CA LEU A 125 15.20 10.46 11.93
C LEU A 125 15.94 11.79 11.74
N PRO A 126 15.90 12.38 10.53
CA PRO A 126 16.43 13.72 10.31
C PRO A 126 15.81 14.72 11.30
N PRO A 127 16.60 15.63 11.93
CA PRO A 127 16.09 16.52 12.98
C PRO A 127 14.87 17.35 12.55
N LYS A 128 14.88 17.82 11.30
CA LYS A 128 13.74 18.57 10.72
C LYS A 128 12.47 17.73 10.65
N LEU A 129 12.60 16.42 10.38
CA LEU A 129 11.47 15.50 10.31
C LEU A 129 10.98 15.15 11.72
N ALA A 130 11.89 14.95 12.67
CA ALA A 130 11.54 14.70 14.06
C ALA A 130 10.68 15.83 14.67
N VAL A 131 11.05 17.11 14.43
CA VAL A 131 10.24 18.25 14.89
C VAL A 131 8.84 18.23 14.28
N LYS A 132 8.74 18.02 12.95
CA LYS A 132 7.44 17.94 12.26
C LYS A 132 6.57 16.80 12.79
N LEU A 133 7.19 15.67 13.12
CA LEU A 133 6.50 14.50 13.65
C LEU A 133 5.91 14.79 15.03
N GLU A 134 6.67 15.44 15.92
CA GLU A 134 6.17 15.84 17.24
C GLU A 134 5.01 16.85 17.14
N ASP A 135 5.12 17.82 16.23
CA ASP A 135 4.02 18.77 15.98
C ASP A 135 2.78 18.09 15.40
N PHE A 136 2.95 17.07 14.55
CA PHE A 136 1.86 16.25 14.05
C PHE A 136 1.19 15.46 15.18
N ARG A 137 1.96 14.78 16.03
CA ARG A 137 1.45 14.04 17.19
C ARG A 137 0.68 14.91 18.17
N ARG A 138 1.13 16.15 18.39
CA ARG A 138 0.44 17.13 19.25
C ARG A 138 -0.92 17.54 18.70
N ARG A 139 -1.05 17.68 17.37
CA ARG A 139 -2.31 18.06 16.71
C ARG A 139 -3.35 16.94 16.68
N LYS A 140 -2.90 15.68 16.75
CA LYS A 140 -3.76 14.48 16.69
C LYS A 140 -4.28 14.02 18.06
N LYS A 141 -3.71 14.56 19.15
CA LYS A 141 -4.18 14.36 20.53
C LYS A 141 -5.30 15.34 20.86
#